data_AF-A0A183CSF3-F1
#
_entry.id   AF-A0A183CSF3-F1
#
_cell.length_a   1.000
_cell.length_b   1.000
_cell.length_c   1.000
_cell.angle_alpha   90.00
_cell.angle_beta   90.00
_cell.angle_gamma   90.00
#
_symmetry.space_group_name_H-M   'P 1'
#
loop_
_entity.id
_entity.type
_entity.pdbx_description
1 polymer ?
#
loop_
_entity_poly.entity_id
_entity_poly.type
_entity_poly.pdbx_seq_one_letter_code
_entity_poly.pdbx_strand_id
1 'polypeptide(L)'
;FVQENVARVRRDEAKAAEEERARTERAALADNEDRVRRLKRRAATGASGAAAAAVSSAADIFGGGASGAPAASSAIDDESAMTKHVNLFAELEEQERTNTTVGNREYAAERKKEQDDWESKVGIMKRFAEDTKEYAKETEWWQGIPLVREGRVDKQQPDKSETKKSTKFMTGEEKRALKRAKKRKGRKKGKRRHSPSSGSSSSSSDDSEEERRKKTKLDELRKQRLVRERQEQAKAKRLFEPDKEEKPTVVKNQIDEDRQRRYNSQFNPDLARP
;
A
#
# COMPACT_ATOMS: atom_id res chain seq x y z
N PHE A 1 23.60 -31.42 -17.31
CA PHE A 1 23.93 -30.37 -18.31
C PHE A 1 22.79 -29.40 -18.59
N VAL A 2 21.58 -29.80 -18.98
CA VAL A 2 20.48 -28.85 -19.29
C VAL A 2 20.04 -28.02 -18.08
N GLN A 3 19.88 -28.64 -16.90
CA GLN A 3 19.43 -27.92 -15.69
C GLN A 3 20.45 -26.92 -15.15
N GLU A 4 21.74 -27.22 -15.28
CA GLU A 4 22.83 -26.34 -14.84
C GLU A 4 22.95 -25.09 -15.72
N ASN A 5 22.77 -25.24 -17.04
CA ASN A 5 22.71 -24.10 -17.96
C ASN A 5 21.51 -23.18 -17.66
N VAL A 6 20.34 -23.77 -17.39
CA VAL A 6 19.16 -23.00 -17.01
C VAL A 6 19.38 -22.25 -15.69
N ALA A 7 20.04 -22.89 -14.71
CA ALA A 7 20.38 -22.23 -13.45
C ALA A 7 21.40 -21.09 -13.61
N ARG A 8 22.33 -21.21 -14.56
CA ARG A 8 23.27 -20.14 -14.91
C ARG A 8 22.55 -18.95 -15.56
N VAL A 9 21.70 -19.20 -16.56
CA VAL A 9 20.89 -18.15 -17.20
C VAL A 9 20.04 -17.39 -16.17
N ARG A 10 19.39 -18.10 -15.24
CA ARG A 10 18.61 -17.45 -14.19
C ARG A 10 19.45 -16.61 -13.22
N ARG A 11 20.69 -17.01 -12.93
CA ARG A 11 21.61 -16.18 -12.14
C ARG A 11 22.05 -14.94 -12.90
N ASP A 12 22.34 -15.08 -14.19
CA ASP A 12 22.78 -13.97 -15.02
C ASP A 12 21.63 -12.97 -15.23
N GLU A 13 20.40 -13.45 -15.46
CA GLU A 13 19.18 -12.64 -15.52
C GLU A 13 18.89 -11.95 -14.18
N ALA A 14 19.01 -12.66 -13.06
CA ALA A 14 18.81 -12.08 -11.74
C ALA A 14 19.86 -11.00 -11.43
N LYS A 15 21.13 -11.24 -11.77
CA LYS A 15 22.22 -10.29 -11.59
C LYS A 15 22.02 -9.05 -12.46
N ALA A 16 21.62 -9.23 -13.72
CA ALA A 16 21.29 -8.11 -14.60
C ALA A 16 20.13 -7.27 -14.05
N ALA A 17 19.07 -7.92 -13.54
CA ALA A 17 17.94 -7.24 -12.94
C ALA A 17 18.31 -6.47 -11.65
N GLU A 18 19.21 -7.01 -10.83
CA GLU A 18 19.70 -6.34 -9.63
C GLU A 18 20.57 -5.11 -9.97
N GLU A 19 21.46 -5.24 -10.96
CA GLU A 19 22.30 -4.14 -11.43
C GLU A 19 21.47 -2.97 -12.00
N GLU A 20 20.38 -3.24 -12.73
CA GLU A 20 19.50 -2.17 -13.20
C GLU A 20 18.76 -1.47 -12.06
N ARG A 21 18.25 -2.24 -11.07
CA ARG A 21 17.63 -1.65 -9.87
C ARG A 21 18.61 -0.76 -9.11
N ALA A 22 19.82 -1.24 -8.87
CA ALA A 22 20.86 -0.46 -8.19
C ALA A 22 21.19 0.85 -8.93
N ARG A 23 21.19 0.85 -10.28
CA ARG A 23 21.38 2.08 -11.07
C ARG A 23 20.22 3.07 -10.89
N THR A 24 18.99 2.59 -10.91
CA THR A 24 17.80 3.44 -10.70
C THR A 24 17.75 4.01 -9.29
N GLU A 25 18.05 3.21 -8.27
CA GLU A 25 18.12 3.65 -6.88
C GLU A 25 19.20 4.71 -6.68
N ARG A 26 20.38 4.52 -7.29
CA ARG A 26 21.46 5.52 -7.25
C ARG A 26 21.05 6.83 -7.91
N ALA A 27 20.36 6.78 -9.05
CA ALA A 27 19.84 7.97 -9.71
C ALA A 27 18.81 8.70 -8.83
N ALA A 28 17.87 7.97 -8.23
CA ALA A 28 16.87 8.55 -7.33
C ALA A 28 17.50 9.16 -6.06
N LEU A 29 18.54 8.53 -5.50
CA LEU A 29 19.31 9.09 -4.39
C LEU A 29 20.02 10.38 -4.80
N ALA A 30 20.66 10.41 -5.96
CA ALA A 30 21.31 11.61 -6.47
C ALA A 30 20.32 12.78 -6.65
N ASP A 31 19.14 12.52 -7.21
CA ASP A 31 18.08 13.53 -7.36
C ASP A 31 17.60 14.09 -6.01
N ASN A 32 17.45 13.21 -5.02
CA ASN A 32 17.06 13.60 -3.67
C ASN A 32 18.16 14.43 -2.99
N GLU A 33 19.42 14.01 -3.11
CA GLU A 33 20.59 14.73 -2.60
C GLU A 33 20.72 16.11 -3.24
N ASP A 34 20.51 16.23 -4.55
CA ASP A 34 20.54 17.49 -5.29
C ASP A 34 19.42 18.44 -4.88
N ARG A 35 18.19 17.92 -4.70
CA ARG A 35 17.07 18.70 -4.16
C ARG A 35 17.41 19.22 -2.77
N VAL A 36 17.92 18.39 -1.88
CA VAL A 36 18.34 18.79 -0.53
C VAL A 36 19.49 19.79 -0.59
N ARG A 37 20.48 19.59 -1.46
CA ARG A 37 21.61 20.51 -1.66
C ARG A 37 21.15 21.89 -2.13
N ARG A 38 20.20 21.94 -3.07
CA ARG A 38 19.59 23.19 -3.56
C ARG A 38 18.84 23.92 -2.46
N LEU A 39 18.05 23.20 -1.65
CA LEU A 39 17.33 23.76 -0.51
C LEU A 39 18.28 24.28 0.56
N LYS A 40 19.33 23.52 0.90
CA LYS A 40 20.36 23.94 1.84
C LYS A 40 21.11 25.18 1.36
N ARG A 41 21.47 25.25 0.07
CA ARG A 41 22.09 26.45 -0.51
C ARG A 41 21.15 27.65 -0.42
N ARG A 42 19.86 27.48 -0.76
CA ARG A 42 18.87 28.55 -0.68
C ARG A 42 18.62 29.01 0.75
N ALA A 43 18.58 28.10 1.70
CA ALA A 43 18.46 28.40 3.13
C ALA A 43 19.70 29.12 3.65
N ALA A 44 20.91 28.71 3.24
CA ALA A 44 22.15 29.39 3.60
C ALA A 44 22.20 30.82 3.03
N THR A 45 21.86 31.01 1.74
CA THR A 45 21.82 32.35 1.11
C THR A 45 20.69 33.22 1.65
N GLY A 46 19.55 32.61 2.02
CA GLY A 46 18.42 33.29 2.65
C GLY A 46 18.70 33.67 4.11
N ALA A 47 19.47 32.87 4.84
CA ALA A 47 19.90 33.16 6.21
C ALA A 47 21.02 34.21 6.26
N SER A 48 21.84 34.32 5.20
CA SER A 48 22.99 35.24 5.15
C SER A 48 22.81 36.47 4.26
N GLY A 49 21.63 36.74 3.69
CA GLY A 49 21.53 37.81 2.68
C GLY A 49 20.16 38.07 2.06
N ALA A 50 19.07 38.01 2.83
CA ALA A 50 17.71 38.30 2.37
C ALA A 50 17.38 39.81 2.22
N ALA A 51 18.35 40.67 1.87
CA ALA A 51 18.09 42.09 1.60
C ALA A 51 18.60 42.61 0.24
N ALA A 52 19.50 41.92 -0.48
CA ALA A 52 20.16 42.54 -1.64
C ALA A 52 20.06 41.80 -3.00
N ALA A 53 19.79 40.48 -3.04
CA ALA A 53 19.91 39.71 -4.29
C ALA A 53 18.59 39.13 -4.85
N ALA A 54 17.46 39.29 -4.16
CA ALA A 54 16.16 38.81 -4.63
C ALA A 54 15.54 39.70 -5.74
N VAL A 55 16.12 40.88 -5.99
CA VAL A 55 15.69 41.85 -7.02
C VAL A 55 16.44 41.68 -8.35
N SER A 56 16.98 40.49 -8.64
CA SER A 56 17.64 40.26 -9.95
C SER A 56 17.49 38.86 -10.54
N SER A 57 16.88 37.88 -9.87
CA SER A 57 16.71 36.52 -10.42
C SER A 57 15.26 36.00 -10.38
N ALA A 58 14.30 36.91 -10.38
CA ALA A 58 12.87 36.61 -10.57
C ALA A 58 12.32 37.23 -11.87
N ALA A 59 13.21 37.63 -12.80
CA ALA A 59 12.84 38.17 -14.11
C ALA A 59 13.02 37.15 -15.26
N ASP A 60 13.77 36.07 -15.06
CA ASP A 60 14.13 35.11 -16.13
C ASP A 60 13.38 33.76 -16.10
N ILE A 61 12.27 33.65 -15.37
CA ILE A 61 11.43 32.43 -15.40
C ILE A 61 10.08 32.66 -16.09
N PHE A 62 9.63 33.91 -16.26
CA PHE A 62 8.41 34.21 -17.00
C PHE A 62 8.50 35.59 -17.67
N GLY A 63 9.45 35.73 -18.60
CA GLY A 63 9.71 36.98 -19.32
C GLY A 63 9.68 36.76 -20.83
N GLY A 64 8.47 36.65 -21.40
CA GLY A 64 8.28 36.74 -22.85
C GLY A 64 8.66 38.13 -23.37
N GLY A 65 9.36 38.19 -24.50
CA GLY A 65 9.72 39.45 -25.14
C GLY A 65 10.45 39.31 -26.48
N ALA A 66 9.70 39.08 -27.56
CA ALA A 66 9.85 39.67 -28.91
C ALA A 66 8.61 39.18 -29.71
N SER A 67 7.77 39.97 -30.38
CA SER A 67 7.98 41.19 -31.15
C SER A 67 6.62 41.80 -31.59
N GLY A 68 6.51 43.14 -31.56
CA GLY A 68 5.89 43.91 -32.67
C GLY A 68 4.37 44.03 -32.83
N ALA A 69 3.78 45.06 -32.20
CA ALA A 69 2.80 46.02 -32.78
C ALA A 69 1.45 45.49 -33.40
N PRO A 70 0.53 46.37 -33.85
CA PRO A 70 -0.66 46.74 -33.07
C PRO A 70 -2.01 46.39 -33.73
N ALA A 71 -3.06 46.34 -32.87
CA ALA A 71 -4.47 46.62 -33.15
C ALA A 71 -5.15 45.95 -34.38
N ALA A 72 -6.00 44.96 -34.12
CA ALA A 72 -7.22 44.72 -34.89
C ALA A 72 -8.25 43.95 -34.05
N SER A 73 -9.43 44.54 -33.91
CA SER A 73 -10.65 44.02 -33.32
C SER A 73 -11.15 42.72 -33.95
N SER A 74 -11.57 41.74 -33.16
CA SER A 74 -12.64 40.81 -33.57
C SER A 74 -13.19 39.95 -32.42
N ALA A 75 -14.52 39.88 -32.40
CA ALA A 75 -15.37 38.81 -31.87
C ALA A 75 -15.49 38.66 -30.35
N ILE A 76 -16.55 39.31 -29.86
CA ILE A 76 -17.25 39.05 -28.61
C ILE A 76 -18.13 37.81 -28.85
N ASP A 77 -17.72 36.64 -28.36
CA ASP A 77 -18.59 35.46 -28.28
C ASP A 77 -18.07 34.55 -27.14
N ASP A 78 -18.60 34.71 -25.92
CA ASP A 78 -19.01 33.63 -24.97
C ASP A 78 -19.30 34.20 -23.57
N GLU A 79 -20.41 34.94 -23.44
CA GLU A 79 -20.95 35.53 -22.18
C GLU A 79 -21.59 34.48 -21.24
N SER A 80 -21.26 33.19 -21.37
CA SER A 80 -21.72 32.10 -20.49
C SER A 80 -20.58 31.51 -19.63
N ALA A 81 -19.33 31.83 -19.97
CA ALA A 81 -18.15 31.47 -19.17
C ALA A 81 -17.83 32.50 -18.07
N MET A 82 -18.31 33.74 -18.18
CA MET A 82 -17.95 34.85 -17.28
C MET A 82 -18.69 34.86 -15.93
N THR A 83 -19.66 33.97 -15.73
CA THR A 83 -20.34 33.78 -14.43
C THR A 83 -19.99 32.47 -13.74
N LYS A 84 -18.96 31.76 -14.23
CA LYS A 84 -18.35 30.67 -13.48
C LYS A 84 -17.12 31.23 -12.81
N HIS A 85 -17.14 31.24 -11.47
CA HIS A 85 -15.97 31.61 -10.68
C HIS A 85 -14.74 30.88 -11.23
N VAL A 86 -13.72 31.66 -11.58
CA VAL A 86 -12.44 31.11 -12.04
C VAL A 86 -11.83 30.41 -10.83
N ASN A 87 -12.02 29.10 -10.76
CA ASN A 87 -11.51 28.29 -9.68
C ASN A 87 -10.03 27.99 -9.95
N LEU A 88 -9.16 28.92 -9.54
CA LEU A 88 -7.69 28.75 -9.58
C LEU A 88 -7.22 27.47 -8.86
N PHE A 89 -8.07 26.92 -7.98
CA PHE A 89 -7.79 25.72 -7.20
C PHE A 89 -8.44 24.45 -7.77
N ALA A 90 -9.16 24.51 -8.91
CA ALA A 90 -9.80 23.32 -9.48
C ALA A 90 -8.77 22.23 -9.85
N GLU A 91 -7.65 22.65 -10.46
CA GLU A 91 -6.55 21.75 -10.83
C GLU A 91 -5.84 21.19 -9.58
N LEU A 92 -5.71 21.99 -8.51
CA LEU A 92 -5.12 21.57 -7.25
C LEU A 92 -6.02 20.56 -6.49
N GLU A 93 -7.33 20.82 -6.46
CA GLU A 93 -8.32 19.97 -5.77
C GLU A 93 -8.45 18.61 -6.47
N GLU A 94 -8.35 18.54 -7.81
CA GLU A 94 -8.30 17.28 -8.54
C GLU A 94 -7.01 16.49 -8.25
N GLN A 95 -5.87 17.17 -8.12
CA GLN A 95 -4.61 16.53 -7.69
C GLN A 95 -4.68 16.03 -6.24
N GLU A 96 -5.36 16.72 -5.32
CA GLU A 96 -5.54 16.23 -3.95
C GLU A 96 -6.54 15.06 -3.85
N ARG A 97 -7.59 15.07 -4.68
CA ARG A 97 -8.56 13.97 -4.78
C ARG A 97 -7.94 12.65 -5.25
N THR A 98 -6.98 12.71 -6.17
CA THR A 98 -6.28 11.52 -6.69
C THR A 98 -5.31 10.92 -5.67
N ASN A 99 -4.66 11.74 -4.84
CA ASN A 99 -3.73 11.30 -3.79
C ASN A 99 -4.43 10.74 -2.54
N THR A 100 -5.71 11.07 -2.32
CA THR A 100 -6.46 10.66 -1.12
C THR A 100 -7.40 9.48 -1.34
N THR A 101 -7.91 9.30 -2.57
CA THR A 101 -8.90 8.24 -2.88
C THR A 101 -8.24 6.88 -3.17
N VAL A 102 -7.01 6.88 -3.72
CA VAL A 102 -6.27 5.65 -4.01
C VAL A 102 -5.17 5.53 -2.97
N GLY A 103 -5.49 4.92 -1.83
CA GLY A 103 -4.47 4.55 -0.84
C GLY A 103 -3.33 3.76 -1.49
N ASN A 104 -2.13 3.86 -0.91
CA ASN A 104 -0.88 3.34 -1.48
C ASN A 104 -1.00 1.85 -1.89
N ARG A 105 -1.27 1.60 -3.17
CA ARG A 105 -1.55 0.27 -3.73
C ARG A 105 -0.31 -0.62 -3.71
N GLU A 106 0.85 -0.01 -3.81
CA GLU A 106 2.15 -0.69 -3.71
C GLU A 106 2.38 -1.19 -2.28
N TYR A 107 2.03 -0.38 -1.27
CA TYR A 107 2.12 -0.78 0.13
C TYR A 107 1.24 -1.99 0.47
N ALA A 108 0.03 -2.06 -0.09
CA ALA A 108 -0.84 -3.23 0.10
C ALA A 108 -0.27 -4.49 -0.57
N ALA A 109 0.36 -4.35 -1.74
CA ALA A 109 1.02 -5.45 -2.44
C ALA A 109 2.30 -5.90 -1.72
N GLU A 110 3.06 -4.97 -1.14
CA GLU A 110 4.26 -5.25 -0.36
C GLU A 110 3.92 -5.97 0.95
N ARG A 111 2.89 -5.51 1.67
CA ARG A 111 2.37 -6.21 2.87
C ARG A 111 1.91 -7.63 2.57
N LYS A 112 1.30 -7.86 1.41
CA LYS A 112 0.90 -9.21 0.99
C LYS A 112 2.10 -10.09 0.69
N LYS A 113 3.13 -9.57 0.00
CA LYS A 113 4.37 -10.30 -0.26
C LYS A 113 5.12 -10.64 1.02
N GLU A 114 5.23 -9.69 1.95
CA GLU A 114 5.83 -9.91 3.27
C GLU A 114 5.09 -11.02 4.03
N GLN A 115 3.77 -11.05 3.93
CA GLN A 115 2.95 -12.10 4.50
C GLN A 115 3.19 -13.46 3.80
N ASP A 116 3.20 -13.50 2.47
CA ASP A 116 3.47 -14.73 1.70
C ASP A 116 4.89 -15.27 2.01
N ASP A 117 5.88 -14.39 2.16
CA ASP A 117 7.25 -14.74 2.54
C ASP A 117 7.34 -15.25 3.97
N TRP A 118 6.60 -14.64 4.91
CA TRP A 118 6.51 -15.11 6.29
C TRP A 118 5.80 -16.46 6.37
N GLU A 119 4.69 -16.65 5.65
CA GLU A 119 3.96 -17.92 5.57
C GLU A 119 4.81 -19.02 4.91
N SER A 120 5.61 -18.66 3.91
CA SER A 120 6.62 -19.54 3.32
C SER A 120 7.72 -19.89 4.32
N LYS A 121 8.23 -18.90 5.07
CA LYS A 121 9.30 -19.05 6.07
C LYS A 121 8.87 -19.88 7.28
N VAL A 122 7.65 -19.67 7.77
CA VAL A 122 7.04 -20.46 8.85
C VAL A 122 6.57 -21.82 8.33
N GLY A 123 6.54 -22.01 7.01
CA GLY A 123 6.12 -23.25 6.39
C GLY A 123 4.61 -23.45 6.47
N ILE A 124 3.82 -22.42 6.74
CA ILE A 124 2.36 -22.47 6.75
C ILE A 124 1.87 -22.91 5.36
N MET A 125 2.39 -22.29 4.29
CA MET A 125 2.06 -22.68 2.91
C MET A 125 2.44 -24.14 2.62
N LYS A 126 3.59 -24.60 3.12
CA LYS A 126 4.08 -25.96 2.96
C LYS A 126 3.21 -26.97 3.72
N ARG A 127 2.86 -26.67 4.97
CA ARG A 127 1.99 -27.48 5.83
C ARG A 127 0.57 -27.62 5.29
N PHE A 128 0.05 -26.59 4.60
CA PHE A 128 -1.24 -26.69 3.92
C PHE A 128 -1.19 -27.49 2.62
N ALA A 129 -0.07 -27.47 1.90
CA ALA A 129 0.09 -28.26 0.68
C ALA A 129 0.36 -29.75 0.96
N GLU A 130 1.07 -30.08 2.04
CA GLU A 130 1.44 -31.47 2.40
C GLU A 130 0.24 -32.39 2.60
N ASP A 131 -0.89 -31.88 3.12
CA ASP A 131 -2.13 -32.65 3.34
C ASP A 131 -3.06 -32.68 2.10
N THR A 132 -2.69 -32.00 1.00
CA THR A 132 -3.49 -32.06 -0.24
C THR A 132 -3.10 -33.26 -1.08
N LYS A 133 -4.09 -34.08 -1.47
CA LYS A 133 -3.90 -35.26 -2.33
C LYS A 133 -3.26 -34.93 -3.69
N GLU A 134 -3.38 -33.68 -4.14
CA GLU A 134 -2.73 -33.15 -5.34
C GLU A 134 -1.20 -33.05 -5.19
N TYR A 135 -0.70 -32.71 -4.00
CA TYR A 135 0.75 -32.72 -3.71
C TYR A 135 1.29 -34.14 -3.55
N ALA A 136 0.52 -35.02 -2.90
CA ALA A 136 0.82 -36.45 -2.78
C ALA A 136 0.73 -37.21 -4.13
N LYS A 137 0.17 -36.57 -5.17
CA LYS A 137 -0.18 -37.19 -6.47
C LYS A 137 -0.98 -38.47 -6.31
N GLU A 138 -1.72 -38.59 -5.21
CA GLU A 138 -2.58 -39.73 -4.95
C GLU A 138 -3.88 -39.53 -5.70
N THR A 139 -4.10 -40.40 -6.68
CA THR A 139 -5.37 -40.50 -7.39
C THR A 139 -6.37 -41.14 -6.43
N GLU A 140 -7.47 -40.45 -6.14
CA GLU A 140 -8.45 -40.98 -5.17
C GLU A 140 -9.02 -42.32 -5.67
N TRP A 141 -9.22 -43.28 -4.78
CA TRP A 141 -9.66 -44.64 -5.13
C TRP A 141 -10.93 -44.68 -6.00
N TRP A 142 -11.79 -43.66 -5.95
CA TRP A 142 -12.99 -43.52 -6.77
C TRP A 142 -12.75 -42.98 -8.20
N GLN A 143 -11.60 -42.36 -8.48
CA GLN A 143 -11.23 -41.92 -9.84
C GLN A 143 -10.82 -43.10 -10.72
N GLY A 144 -10.35 -44.20 -10.12
CA GLY A 144 -9.99 -45.43 -10.82
C GLY A 144 -11.12 -46.46 -10.92
N ILE A 145 -12.31 -46.18 -10.40
CA ILE A 145 -13.45 -47.10 -10.53
C ILE A 145 -13.93 -47.03 -11.98
N PRO A 146 -13.79 -48.10 -12.79
CA PRO A 146 -14.44 -48.14 -14.08
C PRO A 146 -15.94 -47.98 -13.83
N LEU A 147 -16.58 -46.99 -14.46
CA LEU A 147 -18.03 -46.89 -14.47
C LEU A 147 -18.56 -48.12 -15.22
N VAL A 148 -18.76 -49.23 -14.51
CA VAL A 148 -19.43 -50.42 -15.04
C VAL A 148 -20.91 -50.10 -15.14
N ARG A 149 -21.26 -49.36 -16.19
CA ARG A 149 -22.56 -49.39 -16.85
C ARG A 149 -22.41 -49.01 -18.32
N GLU A 150 -21.50 -49.69 -19.01
CA GLU A 150 -21.58 -49.78 -20.46
C GLU A 150 -22.48 -50.96 -20.84
N GLY A 151 -23.76 -50.64 -20.89
CA GLY A 151 -24.81 -51.42 -21.52
C GLY A 151 -25.78 -50.44 -22.17
N ARG A 152 -25.42 -50.00 -23.39
CA ARG A 152 -26.17 -49.13 -24.32
C ARG A 152 -26.59 -47.75 -23.78
N VAL A 153 -25.89 -46.70 -24.21
CA VAL A 153 -26.43 -45.59 -25.03
C VAL A 153 -25.22 -44.84 -25.59
N ASP A 154 -25.21 -44.70 -26.92
CA ASP A 154 -24.32 -43.86 -27.71
C ASP A 154 -24.17 -42.46 -27.05
N LYS A 155 -23.02 -42.16 -26.46
CA LYS A 155 -22.73 -40.85 -25.85
C LYS A 155 -21.71 -40.12 -26.71
N GLN A 156 -22.26 -39.39 -27.69
CA GLN A 156 -21.66 -38.16 -28.16
C GLN A 156 -21.25 -37.30 -26.95
N GLN A 157 -20.02 -36.83 -26.96
CA GLN A 157 -19.49 -35.83 -26.02
C GLN A 157 -20.41 -34.60 -26.00
N PRO A 158 -20.84 -34.08 -24.85
CA PRO A 158 -21.48 -32.77 -24.82
C PRO A 158 -20.38 -31.70 -24.88
N ASP A 159 -20.14 -31.18 -26.08
CA ASP A 159 -19.49 -29.89 -26.23
C ASP A 159 -20.25 -28.87 -25.37
N LYS A 160 -19.50 -28.17 -24.50
CA LYS A 160 -19.96 -26.98 -23.78
C LYS A 160 -20.22 -25.86 -24.79
N SER A 161 -21.31 -25.97 -25.54
CA SER A 161 -21.86 -24.87 -26.32
C SER A 161 -23.05 -24.29 -25.55
N GLU A 162 -22.83 -23.09 -25.03
CA GLU A 162 -23.83 -22.09 -24.67
C GLU A 162 -25.23 -22.41 -25.21
N THR A 163 -26.17 -22.79 -24.34
CA THR A 163 -27.58 -22.93 -24.71
C THR A 163 -28.16 -21.54 -25.02
N LYS A 164 -27.85 -21.02 -26.21
CA LYS A 164 -28.62 -19.93 -26.81
C LYS A 164 -29.97 -20.53 -27.17
N LYS A 165 -30.97 -20.22 -26.33
CA LYS A 165 -32.38 -20.56 -26.56
C LYS A 165 -32.77 -20.06 -27.95
N SER A 166 -32.75 -20.96 -28.93
CA SER A 166 -33.08 -20.68 -30.31
C SER A 166 -34.55 -20.28 -30.38
N THR A 167 -34.83 -19.01 -30.65
CA THR A 167 -36.20 -18.52 -30.86
C THR A 167 -36.74 -18.90 -32.24
N LYS A 168 -36.06 -19.80 -32.96
CA LYS A 168 -36.35 -20.12 -34.36
C LYS A 168 -37.63 -20.95 -34.51
N PHE A 169 -38.02 -21.68 -33.47
CA PHE A 169 -39.25 -22.49 -33.41
C PHE A 169 -40.39 -21.89 -32.57
N MET A 170 -40.21 -20.69 -32.04
CA MET A 170 -41.26 -20.04 -31.23
C MET A 170 -42.37 -19.49 -32.12
N THR A 171 -43.63 -19.71 -31.72
CA THR A 171 -44.80 -19.17 -32.41
C THR A 171 -44.81 -17.63 -32.32
N GLY A 172 -45.59 -16.97 -33.19
CA GLY A 172 -45.70 -15.50 -33.19
C GLY A 172 -46.16 -14.93 -31.84
N GLU A 173 -46.98 -15.67 -31.11
CA GLU A 173 -47.48 -15.31 -29.78
C GLU A 173 -46.39 -15.38 -28.70
N GLU A 174 -45.61 -16.46 -28.70
CA GLU A 174 -44.51 -16.64 -27.74
C GLU A 174 -43.43 -15.56 -27.90
N LYS A 175 -43.13 -15.16 -29.13
CA LYS A 175 -42.19 -14.05 -29.42
C LYS A 175 -42.72 -12.71 -28.87
N ARG A 176 -44.03 -12.46 -28.95
CA ARG A 176 -44.67 -11.26 -28.40
C ARG A 176 -44.65 -11.26 -26.87
N ALA A 177 -44.92 -12.41 -26.24
CA ALA A 177 -44.87 -12.56 -24.79
C ALA A 177 -43.46 -12.29 -24.23
N LEU A 178 -42.42 -12.82 -24.89
CA LEU A 178 -41.02 -12.63 -24.48
C LEU A 178 -40.56 -11.16 -24.59
N LYS A 179 -40.98 -10.45 -25.65
CA LYS A 179 -40.74 -9.00 -25.80
C LYS A 179 -41.43 -8.18 -24.69
N ARG A 180 -42.68 -8.52 -24.36
CA ARG A 180 -43.44 -7.83 -23.30
C ARG A 180 -42.82 -8.05 -21.92
N ALA A 181 -42.29 -9.24 -21.65
CA ALA A 181 -41.56 -9.54 -20.40
C ALA A 181 -40.25 -8.74 -20.27
N LYS A 182 -39.45 -8.63 -21.35
CA LYS A 182 -38.22 -7.81 -21.36
C LYS A 182 -38.49 -6.33 -21.14
N LYS A 183 -39.55 -5.77 -21.75
CA LYS A 183 -39.94 -4.36 -21.57
C LYS A 183 -40.35 -4.03 -20.13
N ARG A 184 -40.97 -4.98 -19.41
CA ARG A 184 -41.30 -4.81 -17.97
C ARG A 184 -40.06 -4.81 -17.07
N LYS A 185 -39.03 -5.60 -17.36
CA LYS A 185 -37.76 -5.61 -16.59
C LYS A 185 -36.94 -4.34 -16.77
N GLY A 186 -36.93 -3.75 -17.97
CA GLY A 186 -36.21 -2.49 -18.24
C GLY A 186 -36.72 -1.28 -17.44
N ARG A 187 -38.03 -1.20 -17.18
CA ARG A 187 -38.63 -0.07 -16.44
C ARG A 187 -38.31 -0.05 -14.94
N LYS A 188 -37.86 -1.16 -14.34
CA LYS A 188 -37.49 -1.22 -12.91
C LYS A 188 -36.06 -0.76 -12.60
N LYS A 189 -35.17 -0.65 -13.61
CA LYS A 189 -33.77 -0.23 -13.40
C LYS A 189 -33.51 1.28 -13.54
N GLY A 190 -34.52 2.08 -13.90
CA GLY A 190 -34.37 3.52 -14.19
C GLY A 190 -34.66 4.49 -13.04
N LYS A 191 -34.87 4.03 -11.80
CA LYS A 191 -35.15 4.91 -10.65
C LYS A 191 -34.25 4.61 -9.45
N ARG A 192 -32.96 4.89 -9.59
CA ARG A 192 -32.05 5.21 -8.48
C ARG A 192 -31.21 6.41 -8.90
N ARG A 193 -31.86 7.57 -8.92
CA ARG A 193 -31.15 8.86 -8.99
C ARG A 193 -30.96 9.28 -7.54
N HIS A 194 -29.71 9.45 -7.13
CA HIS A 194 -29.34 9.96 -5.82
C HIS A 194 -29.89 11.39 -5.69
N SER A 195 -30.79 11.61 -4.73
CA SER A 195 -31.11 12.94 -4.22
C SER A 195 -30.07 13.28 -3.14
N PRO A 196 -29.40 14.44 -3.19
CA PRO A 196 -28.67 14.95 -2.03
C PRO A 196 -29.72 15.50 -1.06
N SER A 197 -30.04 14.75 -0.01
CA SER A 197 -30.81 15.29 1.11
C SER A 197 -29.87 16.18 1.94
N SER A 198 -30.11 17.47 1.80
CA SER A 198 -29.85 18.54 2.75
C SER A 198 -29.73 18.05 4.20
N GLY A 199 -28.63 18.46 4.85
CA GLY A 199 -28.41 18.29 6.28
C GLY A 199 -29.50 18.96 7.10
N SER A 200 -30.09 18.18 8.00
CA SER A 200 -30.93 18.63 9.11
C SER A 200 -31.36 17.41 9.91
N SER A 201 -30.64 17.08 10.98
CA SER A 201 -31.16 16.38 12.16
C SER A 201 -30.01 16.32 13.17
N SER A 202 -30.05 17.19 14.18
CA SER A 202 -30.74 16.92 15.46
C SER A 202 -30.10 15.73 16.18
N SER A 203 -29.25 16.07 17.16
CA SER A 203 -28.87 15.26 18.31
C SER A 203 -29.95 14.24 18.69
N SER A 204 -29.75 13.00 18.26
CA SER A 204 -30.52 11.83 18.69
C SER A 204 -29.51 10.78 19.13
N SER A 205 -29.42 10.63 20.44
CA SER A 205 -28.60 9.65 21.16
C SER A 205 -29.14 8.24 20.94
N ASP A 206 -28.84 7.65 19.79
CA ASP A 206 -28.96 6.20 19.57
C ASP A 206 -27.69 5.70 18.88
N ASP A 207 -26.61 5.64 19.66
CA ASP A 207 -25.35 5.02 19.26
C ASP A 207 -25.60 3.51 19.16
N SER A 208 -25.72 3.00 17.93
CA SER A 208 -25.91 1.57 17.72
C SER A 208 -24.78 0.79 18.42
N GLU A 209 -25.10 -0.34 19.07
CA GLU A 209 -24.11 -1.19 19.76
C GLU A 209 -22.88 -1.53 18.90
N GLU A 210 -23.06 -1.60 17.58
CA GLU A 210 -21.97 -1.79 16.62
C GLU A 210 -20.99 -0.61 16.56
N GLU A 211 -21.48 0.63 16.69
CA GLU A 211 -20.63 1.84 16.74
C GLU A 211 -19.82 1.90 18.03
N ARG A 212 -20.42 1.53 19.18
CA ARG A 212 -19.71 1.39 20.47
C ARG A 212 -18.58 0.37 20.38
N ARG A 213 -18.82 -0.77 19.74
CA ARG A 213 -17.79 -1.81 19.50
C ARG A 213 -16.68 -1.33 18.57
N LYS A 214 -17.02 -0.57 17.52
CA LYS A 214 -16.01 0.03 16.62
C LYS A 214 -15.17 1.07 17.35
N LYS A 215 -15.78 1.93 18.17
CA LYS A 215 -15.10 2.96 18.97
C LYS A 215 -14.15 2.33 19.99
N THR A 216 -14.61 1.34 20.75
CA THR A 216 -13.77 0.61 21.72
C THR A 216 -12.58 -0.10 21.06
N LYS A 217 -12.81 -0.77 19.92
CA LYS A 217 -11.74 -1.37 19.12
C LYS A 217 -10.73 -0.34 18.61
N LEU A 218 -11.21 0.82 18.15
CA LEU A 218 -10.34 1.90 17.67
C LEU A 218 -9.52 2.51 18.81
N ASP A 219 -10.11 2.68 19.99
CA ASP A 219 -9.41 3.17 21.19
C ASP A 219 -8.37 2.16 21.70
N GLU A 220 -8.61 0.87 21.56
CA GLU A 220 -7.61 -0.16 21.85
C GLU A 220 -6.39 -0.04 20.92
N LEU A 221 -6.61 0.14 19.61
CA LEU A 221 -5.52 0.38 18.65
C LEU A 221 -4.75 1.67 18.96
N ARG A 222 -5.44 2.74 19.40
CA ARG A 222 -4.79 3.98 19.86
C ARG A 222 -3.91 3.74 21.08
N LYS A 223 -4.38 2.97 22.07
CA LYS A 223 -3.59 2.61 23.26
C LYS A 223 -2.35 1.81 22.87
N GLN A 224 -2.49 0.82 21.99
CA GLN A 224 -1.36 0.03 21.48
C GLN A 224 -0.34 0.90 20.75
N ARG A 225 -0.80 1.83 19.88
CA ARG A 225 0.07 2.81 19.22
C ARG A 225 0.84 3.65 20.23
N LEU A 226 0.16 4.17 21.27
CA LEU A 226 0.76 5.04 22.29
C LEU A 226 1.78 4.29 23.16
N VAL A 227 1.54 3.01 23.44
CA VAL A 227 2.52 2.12 24.12
C VAL A 227 3.75 1.90 23.23
N ARG A 228 3.55 1.62 21.93
CA ARG A 228 4.66 1.44 20.99
C ARG A 228 5.49 2.70 20.84
N GLU A 229 4.84 3.85 20.67
CA GLU A 229 5.50 5.15 20.58
C GLU A 229 6.28 5.47 21.86
N ARG A 230 5.70 5.20 23.04
CA ARG A 230 6.41 5.38 24.32
C ARG A 230 7.63 4.46 24.43
N GLN A 231 7.54 3.21 23.97
CA GLN A 231 8.67 2.29 23.97
C GLN A 231 9.77 2.75 23.00
N GLU A 232 9.42 3.19 21.81
CA GLU A 232 10.37 3.72 20.82
C GLU A 232 11.01 5.03 21.30
N GLN A 233 10.22 5.93 21.91
CA GLN A 233 10.73 7.14 22.55
C GLN A 233 11.66 6.82 23.72
N ALA A 234 11.34 5.84 24.57
CA ALA A 234 12.21 5.42 25.67
C ALA A 234 13.52 4.83 25.15
N LYS A 235 13.47 4.00 24.10
CA LYS A 235 14.67 3.47 23.43
C LYS A 235 15.52 4.59 22.82
N ALA A 236 14.89 5.54 22.13
CA ALA A 236 15.58 6.71 21.58
C ALA A 236 16.21 7.54 22.69
N LYS A 237 15.47 7.82 23.76
CA LYS A 237 15.96 8.57 24.92
C LYS A 237 17.14 7.88 25.58
N ARG A 238 17.10 6.56 25.78
CA ARG A 238 18.22 5.77 26.30
C ARG A 238 19.47 5.87 25.40
N LEU A 239 19.28 5.95 24.09
CA LEU A 239 20.38 6.10 23.14
C LEU A 239 20.96 7.52 23.13
N PHE A 240 20.12 8.55 23.24
CA PHE A 240 20.53 9.96 23.21
C PHE A 240 20.99 10.51 24.56
N GLU A 241 20.50 9.96 25.67
CA GLU A 241 20.81 10.39 27.04
C GLU A 241 21.41 9.24 27.87
N PRO A 242 22.54 8.64 27.47
CA PRO A 242 23.17 7.54 28.23
C PRO A 242 23.62 7.98 29.64
N ASP A 243 23.85 9.28 29.85
CA ASP A 243 24.42 9.83 31.08
C ASP A 243 23.38 10.30 32.11
N LYS A 244 22.07 10.24 31.78
CA LYS A 244 20.97 10.65 32.69
C LYS A 244 20.28 9.48 33.37
N GLU A 245 20.57 8.25 32.99
CA GLU A 245 20.21 7.10 33.81
C GLU A 245 21.12 7.16 35.05
N GLU A 246 20.52 7.47 36.21
CA GLU A 246 21.17 7.32 37.52
C GLU A 246 21.88 5.98 37.51
N LYS A 247 23.22 6.01 37.70
CA LYS A 247 24.06 4.83 37.71
C LYS A 247 23.34 3.77 38.55
N PRO A 248 22.97 2.60 37.98
CA PRO A 248 22.36 1.56 38.77
C PRO A 248 23.28 1.34 39.97
N THR A 249 22.70 1.29 41.17
CA THR A 249 23.43 0.86 42.37
C THR A 249 24.11 -0.44 42.00
N VAL A 250 25.42 -0.35 41.74
CA VAL A 250 26.23 -1.47 41.29
C VAL A 250 26.13 -2.48 42.41
N VAL A 251 25.33 -3.53 42.20
CA VAL A 251 25.42 -4.74 42.99
C VAL A 251 26.84 -5.21 42.75
N LYS A 252 27.73 -4.91 43.69
CA LYS A 252 29.13 -5.32 43.65
C LYS A 252 29.09 -6.85 43.59
N ASN A 253 29.39 -7.40 42.43
CA ASN A 253 29.53 -8.84 42.32
C ASN A 253 30.80 -9.21 43.08
N GLN A 254 30.81 -10.36 43.76
CA GLN A 254 31.99 -10.83 44.52
C GLN A 254 33.25 -10.89 43.64
N ILE A 255 33.07 -11.10 42.33
CA ILE A 255 34.13 -11.05 41.32
C ILE A 255 34.77 -9.67 41.20
N ASP A 256 33.97 -8.61 41.28
CA ASP A 256 34.46 -7.23 41.22
C ASP A 256 35.16 -6.84 42.52
N GLU A 257 34.71 -7.37 43.66
CA GLU A 257 35.41 -7.22 44.95
C GLU A 257 36.76 -7.96 44.95
N ASP A 258 36.82 -9.19 44.43
CA ASP A 258 38.07 -9.95 44.32
C ASP A 258 39.08 -9.29 43.37
N ARG A 259 38.61 -8.59 42.33
CA ARG A 259 39.47 -7.78 41.44
C ARG A 259 40.02 -6.52 42.11
N GLN A 260 39.34 -6.01 43.15
CA GLN A 260 39.78 -4.84 43.92
C GLN A 260 40.75 -5.21 45.05
N ARG A 261 40.79 -6.48 45.47
CA ARG A 261 41.70 -6.98 46.51
C ARG A 261 43.11 -7.16 45.95
N ARG A 262 44.13 -6.97 46.80
CA ARG A 262 45.54 -7.18 46.42
C ARG A 262 45.87 -8.63 46.07
N TYR A 263 45.11 -9.57 46.64
CA TYR A 263 45.30 -11.01 46.45
C TYR A 263 43.96 -11.69 46.19
N ASN A 264 43.98 -12.74 45.37
CA ASN A 264 42.80 -13.56 45.08
C ASN A 264 42.46 -14.45 46.28
N SER A 265 41.20 -14.39 46.72
CA SER A 265 40.66 -15.10 47.89
C SER A 265 40.72 -16.62 47.79
N GLN A 266 40.75 -17.19 46.58
CA GLN A 266 40.89 -18.64 46.36
C GLN A 266 42.29 -19.17 46.71
N PHE A 267 43.31 -18.33 46.57
CA PHE A 267 44.71 -18.76 46.72
C PHE A 267 45.34 -18.26 48.01
N ASN A 268 44.92 -17.08 48.49
CA ASN A 268 45.42 -16.46 49.72
C ASN A 268 44.26 -16.04 50.65
N PRO A 269 43.52 -16.98 51.25
CA PRO A 269 42.32 -16.68 52.02
C PRO A 269 42.61 -15.84 53.27
N ASP A 270 43.76 -16.02 53.92
CA ASP A 270 44.12 -15.28 55.14
C ASP A 270 44.43 -13.80 54.86
N LEU A 271 44.90 -13.49 53.65
CA LEU A 271 45.21 -12.13 53.19
C LEU A 271 44.02 -11.45 52.49
N ALA A 272 42.97 -12.20 52.16
CA ALA A 272 41.79 -11.71 51.45
C ALA A 272 40.61 -11.40 52.39
N ARG A 273 40.75 -11.66 53.69
CA ARG A 273 39.79 -11.23 54.70
C ARG A 273 40.02 -9.74 55.04
N PRO A 274 38.95 -8.93 55.15
CA PRO A 274 39.04 -7.51 55.50
C PRO A 274 39.52 -7.29 56.93
#